data_AF-A0A970DJK1-F1
#
_entry.id   AF-A0A970DJK1-F1
#
_cell.length_a   1.000
_cell.length_b   1.000
_cell.length_c   1.000
_cell.angle_alpha   90.00
_cell.angle_beta   90.00
_cell.angle_gamma   90.00
#
_symmetry.space_group_name_H-M   'P 1'
#
loop_
_entity.id
_entity.type
_entity.pdbx_description
1 polymer ?
#
loop_
_entity_poly.entity_id
_entity_poly.type
_entity_poly.pdbx_seq_one_letter_code
_entity_poly.pdbx_strand_id
1 'polypeptide(L)'
;MKKIAVILSLFALVFLVLFIIIDQDRQNLNIVYVDNLVGEEAVTVKVCVRRPDSKLALIDVEKHTDEDELIYILKIYDHYRNALPPRYTTPLVGNFEILKFEKTNDTLVIELKAMYLKEGLSDFLTALMWSYQYRGIAAVDIKINKEQFRIEKNRAINPEIETPYGNVTQTIFYREGDEILPVTYIHKENRVDFLLKKIISKYPGASYEYAAEGGLLTIRITDPDYQISKDITDMLLLSIDNLGIYDNIVIIKNGDVVANN
;
A
#
# COMPACT_ATOMS: atom_id res chain seq x y z
N MET A 1 69.87 2.21 16.75
CA MET A 1 69.03 3.30 17.30
C MET A 1 68.45 4.23 16.22
N LYS A 2 69.20 4.70 15.20
CA LYS A 2 68.67 5.60 14.14
C LYS A 2 67.46 5.06 13.36
N LYS A 3 67.42 3.76 13.04
CA LYS A 3 66.29 3.13 12.30
C LYS A 3 64.98 3.10 13.09
N ILE A 4 65.06 2.99 14.42
CA ILE A 4 63.87 2.96 15.31
C ILE A 4 63.28 4.37 15.42
N ALA A 5 64.13 5.40 15.49
CA ALA A 5 63.68 6.79 15.52
C ALA A 5 62.89 7.19 14.26
N VAL A 6 63.30 6.71 13.08
CA VAL A 6 62.60 6.97 11.81
C VAL A 6 61.21 6.31 11.76
N ILE A 7 61.08 5.11 12.34
CA ILE A 7 59.79 4.40 12.41
C ILE A 7 58.84 5.10 13.39
N LEU A 8 59.37 5.52 14.55
CA LEU A 8 58.59 6.28 15.54
C LEU A 8 58.12 7.64 14.99
N SER A 9 58.95 8.35 14.23
CA SER A 9 58.54 9.61 13.60
C SER A 9 57.46 9.39 12.53
N LEU A 10 57.52 8.27 11.80
CA LEU A 10 56.51 7.93 10.80
C LEU A 10 55.16 7.60 11.47
N PHE A 11 55.18 6.83 12.56
CA PHE A 11 53.98 6.54 13.35
C PHE A 11 53.36 7.79 13.97
N ALA A 12 54.19 8.69 14.50
CA ALA A 12 53.71 9.97 15.02
C ALA A 12 53.05 10.83 13.93
N LEU A 13 53.61 10.84 12.72
CA LEU A 13 53.03 11.55 11.58
C LEU A 13 51.67 10.98 11.17
N VAL A 14 51.55 9.65 11.09
CA VAL A 14 50.28 8.98 10.74
C VAL A 14 49.21 9.27 11.78
N PHE A 15 49.55 9.23 13.07
CA PHE A 15 48.61 9.58 14.15
C PHE A 15 48.22 11.06 14.12
N LEU A 16 49.14 11.96 13.77
CA LEU A 16 48.85 13.40 13.67
C LEU A 16 47.88 13.69 12.52
N VAL A 17 48.07 13.03 11.37
CA VAL A 17 47.15 13.14 10.23
C VAL A 17 45.77 12.58 10.58
N LEU A 18 45.70 11.42 11.25
CA LEU A 18 44.44 10.85 11.73
C LEU A 18 43.71 11.79 12.70
N PHE A 19 44.44 12.46 13.60
CA PHE A 19 43.85 13.41 14.54
C PHE A 19 43.25 14.64 13.84
N ILE A 20 43.93 15.16 12.81
CA ILE A 20 43.42 16.28 12.00
C ILE A 20 42.16 15.88 11.23
N ILE A 21 42.11 14.67 10.68
CA ILE A 21 40.94 14.16 9.95
C ILE A 21 39.75 13.97 10.91
N ILE A 22 39.98 13.39 12.09
CA ILE A 22 38.92 13.18 13.10
C ILE A 22 38.36 14.52 13.63
N ASP A 23 39.21 15.53 13.77
CA ASP A 23 38.77 16.86 14.22
C ASP A 23 37.98 17.61 13.13
N GLN A 24 38.31 17.37 11.84
CA GLN A 24 37.53 17.94 10.72
C GLN A 24 36.15 17.29 10.53
N ASP A 25 35.96 16.05 10.98
CA ASP A 25 34.67 15.34 10.94
C ASP A 25 33.79 15.55 12.18
N ARG A 26 34.22 16.38 13.15
CA ARG A 26 33.29 17.00 14.11
C ARG A 26 32.53 18.12 13.42
N GLN A 27 31.78 17.78 12.38
CA GLN A 27 30.74 18.66 11.89
C GLN A 27 29.82 18.97 13.07
N ASN A 28 29.73 20.24 13.41
CA ASN A 28 28.69 20.77 14.27
C ASN A 28 27.35 20.27 13.72
N LEU A 29 26.77 19.24 14.37
CA LEU A 29 25.36 18.92 14.20
C LEU A 29 24.62 20.18 14.62
N ASN A 30 24.19 20.94 13.62
CA ASN A 30 23.41 22.14 13.81
C ASN A 30 22.03 21.66 14.23
N ILE A 31 21.83 21.45 15.54
CA ILE A 31 20.52 21.13 16.09
C ILE A 31 19.73 22.42 16.02
N VAL A 32 19.00 22.61 14.92
CA VAL A 32 18.01 23.66 14.79
C VAL A 32 16.81 23.26 15.65
N TYR A 33 16.71 23.85 16.84
CA TYR A 33 15.47 23.81 17.61
C TYR A 33 14.48 24.73 16.91
N VAL A 34 13.49 24.15 16.23
CA VAL A 34 12.40 24.89 15.61
C VAL A 34 11.28 25.04 16.64
N ASP A 35 10.99 26.26 17.06
CA ASP A 35 9.97 26.59 18.08
C ASP A 35 8.53 26.28 17.64
N ASN A 36 8.32 25.86 16.39
CA ASN A 36 7.06 25.31 15.88
C ASN A 36 7.36 24.26 14.80
N LEU A 37 7.11 22.99 15.10
CA LEU A 37 6.96 21.92 14.10
C LEU A 37 5.66 22.15 13.33
N VAL A 38 5.58 23.20 12.52
CA VAL A 38 4.76 23.13 11.31
C VAL A 38 5.63 22.40 10.29
N GLY A 39 5.80 21.09 10.53
CA GLY A 39 6.42 20.24 9.53
C GLY A 39 5.57 20.34 8.28
N GLU A 40 6.21 20.51 7.12
CA GLU A 40 5.54 20.21 5.86
C GLU A 40 4.88 18.85 6.02
N GLU A 41 3.58 18.74 5.75
CA GLU A 41 2.87 17.47 5.81
C GLU A 41 3.67 16.47 4.97
N ALA A 42 4.16 15.41 5.62
CA ALA A 42 4.95 14.40 4.93
C ALA A 42 4.11 13.84 3.79
N VAL A 43 4.62 13.95 2.56
CA VAL A 43 3.94 13.42 1.38
C VAL A 43 3.85 11.92 1.54
N THR A 44 2.63 11.38 1.63
CA THR A 44 2.41 9.94 1.75
C THR A 44 1.95 9.32 0.44
N VAL A 45 2.37 8.08 0.22
CA VAL A 45 2.01 7.28 -0.96
C VAL A 45 1.32 6.00 -0.50
N LYS A 46 0.19 5.66 -1.14
CA LYS A 46 -0.55 4.44 -0.79
C LYS A 46 0.05 3.24 -1.49
N VAL A 47 0.52 2.25 -0.72
CA VAL A 47 1.28 1.11 -1.24
C VAL A 47 0.72 -0.18 -0.65
N CYS A 48 0.60 -1.19 -1.50
CA CYS A 48 0.23 -2.54 -1.10
C CYS A 48 1.47 -3.34 -0.68
N VAL A 49 1.48 -3.85 0.54
CA VAL A 49 2.62 -4.55 1.16
C VAL A 49 2.16 -5.82 1.88
N ARG A 50 3.11 -6.67 2.28
CA ARG A 50 2.81 -7.91 3.00
C ARG A 50 2.84 -7.70 4.52
N ARG A 51 1.77 -8.10 5.19
CA ARG A 51 1.61 -8.15 6.66
C ARG A 51 2.30 -9.37 7.29
N PRO A 52 2.47 -9.41 8.62
CA PRO A 52 2.99 -10.59 9.34
C PRO A 52 2.19 -11.87 9.13
N ASP A 53 0.88 -11.77 8.92
CA ASP A 53 -0.02 -12.89 8.62
C ASP A 53 -0.01 -13.30 7.14
N SER A 54 0.94 -12.77 6.36
CA SER A 54 1.12 -12.99 4.91
C SER A 54 0.01 -12.43 4.03
N LYS A 55 -0.98 -11.69 4.56
CA LYS A 55 -1.97 -10.98 3.74
C LYS A 55 -1.37 -9.71 3.13
N LEU A 56 -1.87 -9.32 1.97
CA LEU A 56 -1.52 -8.06 1.31
C LEU A 56 -2.45 -6.93 1.79
N ALA A 57 -1.90 -5.85 2.34
CA ALA A 57 -2.67 -4.71 2.83
C ALA A 57 -2.14 -3.40 2.24
N LEU A 58 -3.02 -2.42 2.10
CA LEU A 58 -2.71 -1.07 1.67
C LEU A 58 -2.39 -0.20 2.88
N ILE A 59 -1.23 0.42 2.85
CA ILE A 59 -0.77 1.34 3.88
C ILE A 59 -0.33 2.66 3.25
N ASP A 60 -0.33 3.72 4.03
CA ASP A 60 0.30 4.98 3.65
C ASP A 60 1.77 4.96 4.08
N VAL A 61 2.67 5.22 3.13
CA VAL A 61 4.13 5.22 3.33
C VAL A 61 4.65 6.64 3.09
N GLU A 62 5.47 7.15 4.00
CA GLU A 62 6.10 8.45 3.84
C GLU A 62 7.12 8.44 2.70
N LYS A 63 7.03 9.43 1.81
CA LYS A 63 7.96 9.63 0.71
C LYS A 63 9.06 10.59 1.13
N HIS A 64 10.27 10.07 1.25
CA HIS A 64 11.44 10.85 1.71
C HIS A 64 12.31 11.40 0.57
N THR A 65 11.84 11.37 -0.68
CA THR A 65 12.60 11.82 -1.85
C THR A 65 11.72 12.62 -2.81
N ASP A 66 12.32 13.49 -3.63
CA ASP A 66 11.62 14.25 -4.68
C ASP A 66 11.33 13.42 -5.95
N GLU A 67 11.58 12.12 -5.92
CA GLU A 67 11.42 11.22 -7.08
C GLU A 67 9.97 11.17 -7.58
N ASP A 68 9.76 10.83 -8.86
CA ASP A 68 8.42 10.54 -9.37
C ASP A 68 7.75 9.47 -8.50
N GLU A 69 6.50 9.71 -8.16
CA GLU A 69 5.78 8.85 -7.23
C GLU A 69 5.62 7.42 -7.74
N LEU A 70 5.37 7.24 -9.04
CA LEU A 70 5.16 5.90 -9.60
C LEU A 70 6.46 5.10 -9.59
N ILE A 71 7.60 5.77 -9.81
CA ILE A 71 8.92 5.17 -9.65
C ILE A 71 9.19 4.84 -8.17
N TYR A 72 8.85 5.76 -7.27
CA TYR A 72 9.03 5.57 -5.82
C TYR A 72 8.27 4.33 -5.32
N ILE A 73 7.01 4.16 -5.73
CA ILE A 73 6.19 2.97 -5.44
C ILE A 73 6.91 1.69 -5.89
N LEU A 74 7.45 1.66 -7.11
CA LEU A 74 8.18 0.50 -7.61
C LEU A 74 9.41 0.21 -6.74
N LYS A 75 10.17 1.25 -6.38
CA LYS A 75 11.40 1.11 -5.60
C LYS A 75 11.16 0.68 -4.16
N ILE A 76 9.98 0.92 -3.57
CA ILE A 76 9.63 0.35 -2.25
C ILE A 76 9.78 -1.17 -2.25
N TYR A 77 9.47 -1.84 -3.36
CA TYR A 77 9.59 -3.30 -3.49
C TYR A 77 11.04 -3.82 -3.56
N ASP A 78 12.04 -2.92 -3.64
CA ASP A 78 13.45 -3.27 -3.79
C ASP A 78 14.39 -2.37 -2.96
N HIS A 79 14.65 -1.14 -3.44
CA HIS A 79 15.64 -0.23 -2.87
C HIS A 79 15.16 0.51 -1.62
N TYR A 80 13.86 0.78 -1.51
CA TYR A 80 13.26 1.55 -0.41
C TYR A 80 12.48 0.68 0.57
N ARG A 81 12.88 -0.59 0.74
CA ARG A 81 12.30 -1.51 1.73
C ARG A 81 12.27 -0.94 3.15
N ASN A 82 13.30 -0.20 3.51
CA ASN A 82 13.43 0.40 4.85
C ASN A 82 12.50 1.60 5.08
N ALA A 83 11.80 2.08 4.05
CA ALA A 83 10.73 3.08 4.21
C ALA A 83 9.44 2.44 4.76
N LEU A 84 9.33 1.11 4.75
CA LEU A 84 8.16 0.41 5.29
C LEU A 84 8.15 0.46 6.82
N PRO A 85 6.97 0.61 7.46
CA PRO A 85 6.87 0.48 8.90
C PRO A 85 7.31 -0.93 9.36
N PRO A 86 7.86 -1.09 10.59
CA PRO A 86 8.62 -2.28 11.00
C PRO A 86 7.88 -3.63 10.89
N ARG A 87 6.55 -3.62 10.92
CA ARG A 87 5.73 -4.85 10.84
C ARG A 87 5.46 -5.33 9.41
N TYR A 88 5.81 -4.53 8.39
CA TYR A 88 5.51 -4.85 7.00
C TYR A 88 6.75 -5.28 6.24
N THR A 89 6.53 -6.07 5.21
CA THR A 89 7.58 -6.53 4.30
C THR A 89 7.15 -6.38 2.86
N THR A 90 8.12 -6.32 1.95
CA THR A 90 7.81 -6.39 0.52
C THR A 90 7.41 -7.83 0.17
N PRO A 91 6.38 -8.03 -0.66
CA PRO A 91 6.03 -9.37 -1.14
C PRO A 91 7.11 -9.97 -2.05
N LEU A 92 7.96 -9.13 -2.64
CA LEU A 92 9.10 -9.54 -3.46
C LEU A 92 10.31 -9.88 -2.58
N VAL A 93 10.86 -11.08 -2.78
CA VAL A 93 12.16 -11.48 -2.23
C VAL A 93 13.15 -11.54 -3.40
N GLY A 94 13.78 -10.41 -3.70
CA GLY A 94 14.61 -10.26 -4.89
C GLY A 94 15.04 -8.83 -5.13
N ASN A 95 16.00 -8.56 -6.00
CA ASN A 95 16.37 -7.20 -6.36
C ASN A 95 16.35 -7.04 -7.88
N PHE A 96 16.04 -5.84 -8.37
CA PHE A 96 15.93 -5.57 -9.80
C PHE A 96 16.51 -4.22 -10.20
N GLU A 97 16.96 -4.14 -11.44
CA GLU A 97 17.33 -2.89 -12.09
C GLU A 97 16.18 -2.46 -13.01
N ILE A 98 15.77 -1.20 -12.92
CA ILE A 98 14.76 -0.61 -13.80
C ILE A 98 15.44 -0.22 -15.10
N LEU A 99 15.11 -0.90 -16.19
CA LEU A 99 15.63 -0.60 -17.54
C LEU A 99 14.74 0.39 -18.29
N LYS A 100 13.42 0.31 -18.06
CA LYS A 100 12.42 1.14 -18.71
C LYS A 100 11.26 1.42 -17.77
N PHE A 101 10.77 2.66 -17.78
CA PHE A 101 9.60 3.08 -17.02
C PHE A 101 8.88 4.20 -17.76
N GLU A 102 7.74 3.91 -18.37
CA GLU A 102 6.98 4.86 -19.20
C GLU A 102 5.48 4.75 -18.94
N LYS A 103 4.82 5.87 -18.66
CA LYS A 103 3.35 5.95 -18.59
C LYS A 103 2.79 6.38 -19.93
N THR A 104 1.86 5.60 -20.47
CA THR A 104 1.09 5.93 -21.67
C THR A 104 -0.40 5.87 -21.33
N ASN A 105 -1.05 7.03 -21.23
CA ASN A 105 -2.42 7.15 -20.71
C ASN A 105 -2.54 6.46 -19.33
N ASP A 106 -3.48 5.53 -19.17
CA ASP A 106 -3.72 4.78 -17.94
C ASP A 106 -2.94 3.45 -17.90
N THR A 107 -1.95 3.26 -18.79
CA THR A 107 -1.10 2.07 -18.83
C THR A 107 0.34 2.42 -18.48
N LEU A 108 0.96 1.63 -17.60
CA LEU A 108 2.36 1.76 -17.24
C LEU A 108 3.18 0.64 -17.87
N VAL A 109 4.24 0.99 -18.60
CA VAL A 109 5.16 0.05 -19.23
C VAL A 109 6.46 0.02 -18.43
N ILE A 110 6.81 -1.16 -17.90
CA ILE A 110 7.98 -1.35 -17.04
C ILE A 110 8.85 -2.47 -17.63
N GLU A 111 10.14 -2.22 -17.79
CA GLU A 111 11.12 -3.28 -18.05
C GLU A 111 12.11 -3.37 -16.89
N LEU A 112 12.20 -4.56 -16.29
CA LEU A 112 13.06 -4.88 -15.18
C LEU A 112 14.07 -5.96 -15.57
N LYS A 113 15.29 -5.81 -15.06
CA LYS A 113 16.30 -6.87 -15.04
C LYS A 113 16.42 -7.39 -13.62
N ALA A 114 15.91 -8.59 -13.36
CA ALA A 114 16.01 -9.20 -12.04
C ALA A 114 17.45 -9.71 -11.84
N MET A 115 18.13 -9.15 -10.83
CA MET A 115 19.46 -9.56 -10.41
C MET A 115 19.39 -10.81 -9.53
N TYR A 116 18.36 -10.88 -8.70
CA TYR A 116 18.02 -12.02 -7.85
C TYR A 116 16.51 -12.07 -7.69
N LEU A 117 15.91 -13.26 -7.85
CA LEU A 117 14.48 -13.49 -7.61
C LEU A 117 14.32 -14.87 -6.98
N LYS A 118 13.90 -14.92 -5.72
CA LYS A 118 13.72 -16.17 -5.00
C LYS A 118 12.28 -16.67 -5.08
N GLU A 119 11.34 -15.81 -4.71
CA GLU A 119 9.92 -16.14 -4.56
C GLU A 119 9.06 -14.88 -4.49
N GLY A 120 7.74 -15.05 -4.50
CA GLY A 120 6.79 -13.96 -4.29
C GLY A 120 6.47 -13.12 -5.53
N LEU A 121 6.84 -13.57 -6.74
CA LEU A 121 6.57 -12.83 -7.97
C LEU A 121 5.06 -12.56 -8.17
N SER A 122 4.20 -13.56 -7.98
CA SER A 122 2.75 -13.37 -8.13
C SER A 122 2.21 -12.32 -7.14
N ASP A 123 2.60 -12.40 -5.87
CA ASP A 123 2.18 -11.44 -4.84
C ASP A 123 2.74 -10.04 -5.09
N PHE A 124 3.98 -9.95 -5.59
CA PHE A 124 4.57 -8.69 -6.03
C PHE A 124 3.78 -8.07 -7.17
N LEU A 125 3.44 -8.83 -8.22
CA LEU A 125 2.66 -8.32 -9.35
C LEU A 125 1.26 -7.87 -8.87
N THR A 126 0.63 -8.62 -7.96
CA THR A 126 -0.65 -8.21 -7.35
C THR A 126 -0.49 -6.92 -6.55
N ALA A 127 0.48 -6.87 -5.63
CA ALA A 127 0.72 -5.69 -4.81
C ALA A 127 1.07 -4.45 -5.65
N LEU A 128 1.90 -4.61 -6.68
CA LEU A 128 2.28 -3.54 -7.59
C LEU A 128 1.06 -2.92 -8.28
N MET A 129 0.17 -3.75 -8.81
CA MET A 129 -1.06 -3.27 -9.43
C MET A 129 -1.99 -2.60 -8.42
N TRP A 130 -2.12 -3.18 -7.23
CA TRP A 130 -2.93 -2.61 -6.15
C TRP A 130 -2.40 -1.25 -5.67
N SER A 131 -1.09 -1.02 -5.69
CA SER A 131 -0.50 0.31 -5.43
C SER A 131 -0.81 1.29 -6.56
N TYR A 132 -0.64 0.87 -7.82
CA TYR A 132 -0.78 1.77 -8.96
C TYR A 132 -2.21 2.16 -9.30
N GLN A 133 -3.20 1.29 -9.04
CA GLN A 133 -4.60 1.65 -9.32
C GLN A 133 -5.08 2.85 -8.49
N TYR A 134 -4.53 3.09 -7.30
CA TYR A 134 -4.80 4.31 -6.50
C TYR A 134 -4.21 5.58 -7.12
N ARG A 135 -3.38 5.44 -8.17
CA ARG A 135 -2.85 6.54 -8.98
C ARG A 135 -3.47 6.60 -10.38
N GLY A 136 -4.64 5.98 -10.55
CA GLY A 136 -5.40 5.99 -11.80
C GLY A 136 -4.82 5.10 -12.89
N ILE A 137 -3.89 4.20 -12.57
CA ILE A 137 -3.35 3.25 -13.54
C ILE A 137 -4.34 2.08 -13.70
N ALA A 138 -4.81 1.87 -14.93
CA ALA A 138 -5.71 0.79 -15.28
C ALA A 138 -4.99 -0.53 -15.60
N ALA A 139 -3.76 -0.45 -16.11
CA ALA A 139 -2.95 -1.63 -16.44
C ALA A 139 -1.45 -1.38 -16.32
N VAL A 140 -0.70 -2.46 -16.06
CA VAL A 140 0.76 -2.48 -16.02
C VAL A 140 1.26 -3.58 -16.95
N ASP A 141 1.99 -3.20 -17.99
CA ASP A 141 2.73 -4.13 -18.85
C ASP A 141 4.17 -4.20 -18.32
N ILE A 142 4.49 -5.29 -17.63
CA ILE A 142 5.79 -5.48 -16.98
C ILE A 142 6.54 -6.65 -17.60
N LYS A 143 7.77 -6.36 -18.06
CA LYS A 143 8.71 -7.37 -18.54
C LYS A 143 9.81 -7.54 -17.51
N ILE A 144 10.02 -8.77 -17.05
CA ILE A 144 11.06 -9.12 -16.09
C ILE A 144 11.98 -10.14 -16.77
N ASN A 145 13.22 -9.73 -17.04
CA ASN A 145 14.15 -10.50 -17.87
C ASN A 145 13.54 -10.86 -19.24
N LYS A 146 13.12 -12.12 -19.44
CA LYS A 146 12.51 -12.62 -20.69
C LYS A 146 11.00 -12.83 -20.58
N GLU A 147 10.44 -12.73 -19.39
CA GLU A 147 9.02 -12.98 -19.14
C GLU A 147 8.25 -11.66 -19.20
N GLN A 148 7.04 -11.70 -19.74
CA GLN A 148 6.18 -10.54 -19.87
C GLN A 148 4.84 -10.83 -19.22
N PHE A 149 4.38 -9.89 -18.42
CA PHE A 149 3.12 -9.95 -17.71
C PHE A 149 2.32 -8.70 -18.02
N ARG A 150 1.02 -8.88 -18.25
CA ARG A 150 0.05 -7.80 -18.23
C ARG A 150 -0.77 -7.94 -16.95
N ILE A 151 -0.80 -6.89 -16.14
CA ILE A 151 -1.54 -6.85 -14.89
C ILE A 151 -2.61 -5.78 -15.04
N GLU A 152 -3.86 -6.12 -14.75
CA GLU A 152 -4.99 -5.20 -14.86
C GLU A 152 -5.49 -4.83 -13.47
N LYS A 153 -6.07 -3.63 -13.35
CA LYS A 153 -6.71 -3.15 -12.11
C LYS A 153 -7.71 -4.15 -11.56
N ASN A 154 -7.97 -4.10 -10.26
CA ASN A 154 -8.90 -4.99 -9.57
C ASN A 154 -8.54 -6.49 -9.69
N ARG A 155 -7.25 -6.81 -9.85
CA ARG A 155 -6.75 -8.18 -9.75
C ARG A 155 -7.12 -8.77 -8.38
N ALA A 156 -7.52 -10.03 -8.36
CA ALA A 156 -7.85 -10.73 -7.12
C ALA A 156 -6.69 -10.65 -6.11
N ILE A 157 -7.03 -10.25 -4.88
CA ILE A 157 -6.13 -10.06 -3.74
C ILE A 157 -6.71 -10.76 -2.51
N ASN A 158 -5.86 -11.42 -1.74
CA ASN A 158 -6.25 -12.22 -0.56
C ASN A 158 -7.51 -13.07 -0.84
N PRO A 159 -7.45 -14.03 -1.77
CA PRO A 159 -8.65 -14.73 -2.22
C PRO A 159 -9.24 -15.63 -1.13
N GLU A 160 -10.56 -15.56 -0.93
CA GLU A 160 -11.33 -16.40 -0.01
C GLU A 160 -12.52 -17.05 -0.74
N ILE A 161 -12.66 -18.38 -0.63
CA ILE A 161 -13.75 -19.13 -1.27
C ILE A 161 -14.87 -19.31 -0.26
N GLU A 162 -16.00 -18.63 -0.50
CA GLU A 162 -17.18 -18.68 0.38
C GLU A 162 -18.17 -19.74 -0.06
N THR A 163 -18.32 -19.90 -1.36
CA THR A 163 -19.17 -20.95 -1.93
C THR A 163 -18.35 -21.78 -2.90
N PRO A 164 -18.24 -23.10 -2.71
CA PRO A 164 -17.65 -23.98 -3.71
C PRO A 164 -18.31 -23.77 -5.07
N TYR A 165 -17.48 -23.63 -6.11
CA TYR A 165 -17.92 -23.32 -7.48
C TYR A 165 -18.67 -21.99 -7.61
N GLY A 166 -18.38 -21.01 -6.75
CA GLY A 166 -18.84 -19.64 -6.92
C GLY A 166 -18.37 -19.06 -8.26
N ASN A 167 -19.22 -18.27 -8.89
CA ASN A 167 -18.96 -17.63 -10.18
C ASN A 167 -18.95 -16.10 -10.08
N VAL A 168 -19.25 -15.54 -8.91
CA VAL A 168 -19.12 -14.11 -8.62
C VAL A 168 -17.81 -13.90 -7.87
N THR A 169 -16.98 -13.01 -8.41
CA THR A 169 -15.78 -12.50 -7.74
C THR A 169 -16.02 -11.07 -7.32
N GLN A 170 -15.78 -10.76 -6.05
CA GLN A 170 -16.01 -9.45 -5.48
C GLN A 170 -14.95 -9.13 -4.43
N THR A 171 -14.34 -7.95 -4.52
CA THR A 171 -13.40 -7.48 -3.49
C THR A 171 -14.12 -6.60 -2.48
N ILE A 172 -13.94 -6.92 -1.19
CA ILE A 172 -14.45 -6.15 -0.05
C ILE A 172 -13.26 -5.54 0.67
N PHE A 173 -13.38 -4.26 1.03
CA PHE A 173 -12.36 -3.52 1.77
C PHE A 173 -12.70 -3.52 3.26
N TYR A 174 -11.71 -3.84 4.09
CA TYR A 174 -11.82 -3.76 5.55
C TYR A 174 -10.80 -2.78 6.12
N ARG A 175 -11.17 -2.01 7.12
CA ARG A 175 -10.24 -1.20 7.92
C ARG A 175 -9.77 -2.04 9.11
N GLU A 176 -8.45 -2.17 9.27
CA GLU A 176 -7.84 -2.85 10.42
C GLU A 176 -6.76 -1.96 11.06
N GLY A 177 -7.16 -1.08 11.99
CA GLY A 177 -6.28 0.00 12.47
C GLY A 177 -6.01 1.00 11.34
N ASP A 178 -4.75 1.30 11.07
CA ASP A 178 -4.35 2.32 10.06
C ASP A 178 -4.23 1.77 8.63
N GLU A 179 -4.57 0.50 8.39
CA GLU A 179 -4.43 -0.14 7.07
C GLU A 179 -5.78 -0.52 6.46
N ILE A 180 -5.79 -0.67 5.14
CA ILE A 180 -6.92 -1.20 4.39
C ILE A 180 -6.57 -2.61 3.91
N LEU A 181 -7.36 -3.59 4.31
CA LEU A 181 -7.25 -4.98 3.90
C LEU A 181 -8.30 -5.30 2.83
N PRO A 182 -7.95 -5.31 1.53
CA PRO A 182 -8.84 -5.80 0.49
C PRO A 182 -8.86 -7.34 0.48
N VAL A 183 -10.05 -7.94 0.43
CA VAL A 183 -10.24 -9.39 0.37
C VAL A 183 -11.16 -9.74 -0.77
N THR A 184 -10.71 -10.64 -1.65
CA THR A 184 -11.47 -11.04 -2.83
C THR A 184 -12.23 -12.33 -2.57
N TYR A 185 -13.54 -12.23 -2.53
CA TYR A 185 -14.43 -13.36 -2.29
C TYR A 185 -14.91 -14.00 -3.58
N ILE A 186 -15.05 -15.33 -3.55
CA ILE A 186 -15.67 -16.13 -4.60
C ILE A 186 -16.97 -16.73 -4.05
N HIS A 187 -18.12 -16.27 -4.57
CA HIS A 187 -19.46 -16.58 -4.04
C HIS A 187 -20.53 -16.69 -5.14
N LYS A 188 -21.80 -16.89 -4.74
CA LYS A 188 -22.99 -16.96 -5.64
C LYS A 188 -24.12 -15.99 -5.27
N GLU A 189 -24.01 -15.32 -4.13
CA GLU A 189 -25.01 -14.38 -3.62
C GLU A 189 -25.04 -13.06 -4.43
N ASN A 190 -26.13 -12.29 -4.30
CA ASN A 190 -26.20 -10.93 -4.84
C ASN A 190 -25.06 -10.08 -4.26
N ARG A 191 -24.38 -9.28 -5.10
CA ARG A 191 -23.17 -8.53 -4.69
C ARG A 191 -23.40 -7.54 -3.55
N VAL A 192 -24.55 -6.85 -3.54
CA VAL A 192 -24.88 -5.88 -2.48
C VAL A 192 -25.25 -6.62 -1.20
N ASP A 193 -26.11 -7.63 -1.30
CA ASP A 193 -26.52 -8.41 -0.13
C ASP A 193 -25.33 -9.14 0.52
N PHE A 194 -24.49 -9.78 -0.29
CA PHE A 194 -23.27 -10.44 0.18
C PHE A 194 -22.33 -9.48 0.91
N LEU A 195 -22.11 -8.28 0.34
CA LEU A 195 -21.28 -7.25 0.95
C LEU A 195 -21.82 -6.80 2.30
N LEU A 196 -23.10 -6.42 2.34
CA LEU A 196 -23.75 -5.93 3.55
C LEU A 196 -23.75 -7.01 4.62
N LYS A 197 -24.09 -8.25 4.27
CA LYS A 197 -23.99 -9.40 5.17
C LYS A 197 -22.57 -9.56 5.72
N LYS A 198 -21.54 -9.53 4.87
CA LYS A 198 -20.13 -9.70 5.29
C LYS A 198 -19.62 -8.61 6.24
N ILE A 199 -20.05 -7.37 6.04
CA ILE A 199 -19.63 -6.25 6.88
C ILE A 199 -20.49 -6.16 8.14
N ILE A 200 -21.81 -6.13 8.00
CA ILE A 200 -22.74 -5.88 9.11
C ILE A 200 -22.81 -7.06 10.08
N SER A 201 -22.63 -8.32 9.63
CA SER A 201 -22.67 -9.48 10.53
C SER A 201 -21.55 -9.50 11.58
N LYS A 202 -20.54 -8.64 11.45
CA LYS A 202 -19.47 -8.46 12.45
C LYS A 202 -19.94 -7.68 13.68
N TYR A 203 -21.10 -7.02 13.61
CA TYR A 203 -21.63 -6.14 14.66
C TYR A 203 -22.96 -6.71 15.17
N PRO A 204 -22.94 -7.44 16.31
CA PRO A 204 -24.15 -8.00 16.89
C PRO A 204 -25.19 -6.91 17.16
N GLY A 205 -26.46 -7.18 16.81
CA GLY A 205 -27.56 -6.23 16.99
C GLY A 205 -27.73 -5.22 15.86
N ALA A 206 -26.75 -5.07 14.96
CA ALA A 206 -26.90 -4.26 13.77
C ALA A 206 -27.74 -4.98 12.70
N SER A 207 -28.56 -4.23 11.97
CA SER A 207 -29.34 -4.72 10.84
C SER A 207 -29.25 -3.75 9.66
N TYR A 208 -29.59 -4.23 8.46
CA TYR A 208 -29.59 -3.41 7.27
C TYR A 208 -30.80 -3.68 6.38
N GLU A 209 -31.18 -2.65 5.65
CA GLU A 209 -32.11 -2.70 4.52
C GLU A 209 -31.51 -1.87 3.38
N TYR A 210 -31.82 -2.22 2.14
CA TYR A 210 -31.41 -1.41 1.01
C TYR A 210 -32.47 -1.37 -0.09
N ALA A 211 -32.48 -0.27 -0.83
CA ALA A 211 -33.32 -0.06 -2.00
C ALA A 211 -32.48 0.48 -3.14
N ALA A 212 -32.77 0.01 -4.36
CA ALA A 212 -32.10 0.43 -5.57
C ALA A 212 -33.13 0.94 -6.58
N GLU A 213 -33.05 2.22 -6.96
CA GLU A 213 -33.96 2.84 -7.92
C GLU A 213 -33.23 3.89 -8.76
N GLY A 214 -33.38 3.84 -10.09
CA GLY A 214 -32.84 4.87 -10.98
C GLY A 214 -31.33 5.11 -10.89
N GLY A 215 -30.52 4.07 -10.64
CA GLY A 215 -29.06 4.20 -10.47
C GLY A 215 -28.60 4.65 -9.08
N LEU A 216 -29.54 4.95 -8.17
CA LEU A 216 -29.29 5.26 -6.76
C LEU A 216 -29.43 3.99 -5.91
N LEU A 217 -28.42 3.71 -5.08
CA LEU A 217 -28.49 2.75 -3.99
C LEU A 217 -28.63 3.51 -2.66
N THR A 218 -29.70 3.24 -1.92
CA THR A 218 -29.85 3.70 -0.54
C THR A 218 -29.74 2.53 0.42
N ILE A 219 -28.81 2.62 1.37
CA ILE A 219 -28.61 1.62 2.42
C ILE A 219 -28.98 2.26 3.76
N ARG A 220 -29.84 1.57 4.52
CA ARG A 220 -30.23 1.96 5.87
C ARG A 220 -29.66 0.95 6.85
N ILE A 221 -28.84 1.42 7.77
CA ILE A 221 -28.23 0.63 8.84
C ILE A 221 -28.87 1.04 10.16
N THR A 222 -29.39 0.04 10.88
CA THR A 222 -29.77 0.20 12.29
C THR A 222 -28.63 -0.36 13.13
N ASP A 223 -28.02 0.47 13.96
CA ASP A 223 -26.88 0.15 14.80
C ASP A 223 -27.17 0.66 16.23
N PRO A 224 -27.98 -0.09 17.01
CA PRO A 224 -28.50 0.39 18.29
C PRO A 224 -27.39 0.64 19.33
N ASP A 225 -26.28 -0.10 19.21
CA ASP A 225 -25.15 -0.02 20.13
C ASP A 225 -24.03 0.92 19.64
N TYR A 226 -24.23 1.61 18.51
CA TYR A 226 -23.28 2.56 17.93
C TYR A 226 -21.87 1.97 17.68
N GLN A 227 -21.80 0.68 17.30
CA GLN A 227 -20.53 -0.02 17.08
C GLN A 227 -19.93 0.24 15.69
N ILE A 228 -20.75 0.61 14.72
CA ILE A 228 -20.33 0.85 13.34
C ILE A 228 -19.74 2.26 13.24
N SER A 229 -18.43 2.37 13.30
CA SER A 229 -17.68 3.62 13.15
C SER A 229 -17.76 4.21 11.74
N LYS A 230 -17.28 5.46 11.60
CA LYS A 230 -17.16 6.14 10.30
C LYS A 230 -16.25 5.39 9.33
N ASP A 231 -15.12 4.86 9.79
CA ASP A 231 -14.23 4.07 8.95
C ASP A 231 -14.93 2.85 8.32
N ILE A 232 -15.85 2.22 9.06
CA ILE A 232 -16.60 1.07 8.54
C ILE A 232 -17.58 1.53 7.47
N THR A 233 -18.26 2.67 7.65
CA THR A 233 -19.17 3.21 6.63
C THR A 233 -18.42 3.70 5.39
N ASP A 234 -17.21 4.25 5.56
CA ASP A 234 -16.33 4.67 4.45
C ASP A 234 -15.83 3.45 3.67
N MET A 235 -15.45 2.37 4.35
CA MET A 235 -15.07 1.10 3.70
C MET A 235 -16.24 0.41 3.01
N LEU A 236 -17.45 0.50 3.58
CA LEU A 236 -18.66 0.02 2.94
C LEU A 236 -18.93 0.80 1.64
N LEU A 237 -18.88 2.14 1.69
CA LEU A 237 -19.02 2.99 0.50
C LEU A 237 -18.00 2.61 -0.58
N LEU A 238 -16.71 2.55 -0.22
CA LEU A 238 -15.64 2.17 -1.14
C LEU A 238 -15.86 0.79 -1.77
N SER A 239 -16.35 -0.17 -0.97
CA SER A 239 -16.63 -1.53 -1.45
C SER A 239 -17.81 -1.59 -2.43
N ILE A 240 -18.84 -0.77 -2.22
CA ILE A 240 -20.00 -0.68 -3.11
C ILE A 240 -19.62 0.05 -4.40
N ASP A 241 -18.92 1.17 -4.28
CA ASP A 241 -18.46 1.99 -5.40
C ASP A 241 -17.59 1.14 -6.36
N ASN A 242 -16.70 0.32 -5.80
CA ASN A 242 -15.87 -0.62 -6.57
C ASN A 242 -16.67 -1.72 -7.30
N LEU A 243 -17.96 -1.91 -7.01
CA LEU A 243 -18.82 -2.79 -7.82
C LEU A 243 -19.12 -2.19 -9.20
N GLY A 244 -19.10 -0.86 -9.33
CA GLY A 244 -19.41 -0.14 -10.57
C GLY A 244 -20.84 -0.34 -11.07
N ILE A 245 -21.80 -0.54 -10.16
CA ILE A 245 -23.20 -0.86 -10.48
C ILE A 245 -24.11 0.37 -10.34
N TYR A 246 -23.79 1.26 -9.41
CA TYR A 246 -24.64 2.39 -9.03
C TYR A 246 -23.90 3.70 -9.25
N ASP A 247 -24.62 4.70 -9.76
CA ASP A 247 -24.09 6.04 -10.00
C ASP A 247 -24.03 6.85 -8.71
N ASN A 248 -24.99 6.62 -7.81
CA ASN A 248 -25.09 7.32 -6.53
C ASN A 248 -25.33 6.30 -5.42
N ILE A 249 -24.66 6.47 -4.29
CA ILE A 249 -24.73 5.60 -3.12
C ILE A 249 -24.96 6.49 -1.91
N VAL A 250 -25.98 6.18 -1.12
CA VAL A 250 -26.29 6.89 0.13
C VAL A 250 -26.38 5.89 1.27
N ILE A 251 -25.57 6.09 2.30
CA ILE A 251 -25.58 5.27 3.52
C ILE A 251 -26.17 6.11 4.65
N ILE A 252 -27.29 5.63 5.18
CA ILE A 252 -28.00 6.21 6.32
C ILE A 252 -27.81 5.28 7.52
N LYS A 253 -27.27 5.78 8.63
CA LYS A 253 -27.11 5.03 9.87
C LYS A 253 -27.89 5.71 10.98
N ASN A 254 -28.80 4.99 11.63
CA ASN A 254 -29.64 5.50 12.73
C ASN A 254 -30.42 6.79 12.40
N GLY A 255 -30.76 7.00 11.12
CA GLY A 255 -31.48 8.18 10.63
C GLY A 255 -30.61 9.28 10.03
N ASP A 256 -29.29 9.24 10.26
CA ASP A 256 -28.36 10.24 9.74
C ASP A 256 -27.63 9.76 8.48
N VAL A 257 -27.45 10.65 7.51
CA VAL A 257 -26.59 10.37 6.35
C VAL A 257 -25.14 10.37 6.82
N VAL A 258 -24.47 9.22 6.70
CA VAL A 258 -23.10 9.03 7.20
C VAL A 258 -22.06 8.91 6.10
N ALA A 259 -22.46 8.54 4.89
CA ALA A 259 -21.56 8.47 3.72
C ALA A 259 -22.35 8.58 2.40
N ASN A 260 -21.73 9.20 1.39
CA ASN A 260 -22.23 9.29 0.01
C ASN A 260 -21.08 9.41 -1.00
N ASN A 261 -21.35 9.11 -2.28
CA ASN A 261 -20.48 9.41 -3.42
C ASN A 261 -21.17 10.34 -4.43
#